data_AF-A0A897NLP4-F1
#
_entry.id   AF-A0A897NLP4-F1
#
_cell.length_a   1.000
_cell.length_b   1.000
_cell.length_c   1.000
_cell.angle_alpha   90.00
_cell.angle_beta   90.00
_cell.angle_gamma   90.00
#
_symmetry.space_group_name_H-M   'P 1'
#
loop_
_entity.id
_entity.type
_entity.pdbx_description
1 polymer ?
#
loop_
_entity_poly.entity_id
_entity_poly.type
_entity_poly.pdbx_seq_one_letter_code
_entity_poly.pdbx_strand_id
1 'polypeptide(L)'
;MTAAPDVVLVSSSDEKQRRLITNALRDRLPVRTATGAETTAASLDASIAVVVVDATTVDLSVGALDTDDERTFHQVLWLDRSAETTAEQVDAVLDRDASGEAIRTTVERLQLRARYDWLLTTFYELAAVGESTDTASDTAHDREQELEAIKRELDRVAAQLDDSDAFDIALDE
;
A
#
# COMPACT_ATOMS: atom_id res chain seq x y z
N MET A 1 0.11 8.61 -17.62
CA MET A 1 -0.28 7.66 -16.55
C MET A 1 0.66 7.89 -15.39
N THR A 2 0.10 8.01 -14.18
CA THR A 2 0.90 8.07 -12.95
C THR A 2 1.53 6.69 -12.72
N ALA A 3 2.75 6.64 -12.19
CA ALA A 3 3.36 5.36 -11.85
C ALA A 3 2.55 4.66 -10.73
N ALA A 4 2.65 3.32 -10.67
CA ALA A 4 2.08 2.58 -9.55
C ALA A 4 2.74 3.03 -8.24
N PRO A 5 1.97 3.14 -7.14
CA PRO A 5 2.54 3.48 -5.84
C PRO A 5 3.50 2.37 -5.39
N ASP A 6 4.67 2.75 -4.88
CA ASP A 6 5.71 1.81 -4.46
C ASP A 6 6.46 2.23 -3.18
N VAL A 7 6.20 3.44 -2.66
CA VAL A 7 6.90 4.00 -1.51
C VAL A 7 6.24 3.61 -0.19
N VAL A 8 7.07 3.30 0.81
CA VAL A 8 6.62 3.09 2.19
C VAL A 8 6.92 4.32 3.04
N LEU A 9 5.90 4.89 3.68
CA LEU A 9 6.04 5.98 4.64
C LEU A 9 6.05 5.43 6.07
N VAL A 10 7.14 5.63 6.80
CA VAL A 10 7.28 5.20 8.20
C VAL A 10 7.10 6.39 9.13
N SER A 11 6.05 6.36 9.95
CA SER A 11 5.67 7.39 10.91
C SER A 11 5.92 6.91 12.34
N SER A 12 6.95 7.44 12.99
CA SER A 12 7.22 7.19 14.41
C SER A 12 8.02 8.36 14.99
N SER A 13 7.64 8.84 16.18
CA SER A 13 8.44 9.84 16.89
C SER A 13 9.63 9.20 17.63
N ASP A 14 9.60 7.89 17.90
CA ASP A 14 10.72 7.12 18.44
C ASP A 14 11.77 6.82 17.36
N GLU A 15 12.95 7.44 17.50
CA GLU A 15 14.06 7.25 16.57
C GLU A 15 14.55 5.79 16.49
N LYS A 16 14.57 5.05 17.60
CA LYS A 16 15.03 3.66 17.60
C LYS A 16 14.07 2.79 16.80
N GLN A 17 12.77 2.96 17.05
CA GLN A 17 11.73 2.22 16.34
C GLN A 17 11.73 2.56 14.85
N ARG A 18 11.80 3.85 14.51
CA ARG A 18 11.88 4.30 13.11
C ARG A 18 13.08 3.72 12.38
N ARG A 19 14.25 3.67 13.02
CA ARG A 19 15.46 3.04 12.46
C ARG A 19 15.29 1.53 12.28
N LEU A 20 14.68 0.84 13.25
CA LEU A 20 14.40 -0.60 13.16
C LEU A 20 13.54 -0.91 11.93
N ILE A 21 12.40 -0.23 11.79
CA ILE A 21 11.47 -0.40 10.67
C ILE A 21 12.15 -0.05 9.35
N THR A 22 12.81 1.12 9.27
CA THR A 22 13.49 1.57 8.05
C THR A 22 14.57 0.58 7.62
N ASN A 23 15.36 0.03 8.56
CA ASN A 23 16.40 -0.96 8.23
C ASN A 23 15.80 -2.28 7.73
N ALA A 24 14.63 -2.69 8.24
CA ALA A 24 13.97 -3.90 7.78
C ALA A 24 13.45 -3.78 6.33
N LEU A 25 13.12 -2.57 5.89
CA LEU A 25 12.45 -2.32 4.60
C LEU A 25 13.38 -1.80 3.49
N ARG A 26 14.38 -0.98 3.83
CA ARG A 26 15.18 -0.21 2.86
C ARG A 26 15.96 -1.04 1.83
N ASP A 27 16.21 -2.32 2.12
CA ASP A 27 16.97 -3.19 1.22
C ASP A 27 16.15 -3.63 0.01
N ARG A 28 14.81 -3.49 0.07
CA ARG A 28 13.89 -3.92 -0.99
C ARG A 28 12.90 -2.84 -1.42
N LEU A 29 12.60 -1.90 -0.54
CA LEU A 29 11.53 -0.93 -0.74
C LEU A 29 12.05 0.50 -0.57
N PRO A 30 11.59 1.47 -1.37
CA PRO A 30 11.87 2.88 -1.13
C PRO A 30 11.12 3.34 0.14
N VAL A 31 11.87 3.84 1.12
CA VAL A 31 11.31 4.25 2.42
C VAL A 31 11.44 5.76 2.61
N ARG A 32 10.34 6.41 2.99
CA ARG A 32 10.29 7.78 3.52
C ARG A 32 9.95 7.73 5.00
N THR A 33 10.30 8.78 5.73
CA THR A 33 10.10 8.84 7.17
C THR A 33 9.42 10.12 7.60
N ALA A 34 8.49 10.00 8.55
CA ALA A 34 7.84 11.09 9.26
C ALA A 34 7.96 10.87 10.78
N THR A 35 7.89 11.94 11.56
CA THR A 35 8.14 11.90 13.01
C THR A 35 6.91 12.25 13.86
N GLY A 36 5.77 12.48 13.22
CA GLY A 36 4.53 12.86 13.90
C GLY A 36 3.40 13.07 12.91
N ALA A 37 2.17 13.17 13.41
CA ALA A 37 0.96 13.15 12.59
C ALA A 37 0.94 14.22 11.48
N GLU A 38 1.32 15.46 11.80
CA GLU A 38 1.38 16.55 10.82
C GLU A 38 2.38 16.26 9.69
N THR A 39 3.58 15.79 10.04
CA THR A 39 4.60 15.43 9.03
C THR A 39 4.21 14.22 8.20
N THR A 40 3.41 13.32 8.77
CA THR A 40 2.88 12.13 8.08
C THR A 40 1.86 12.56 7.04
N ALA A 41 0.84 13.32 7.45
CA ALA A 41 -0.18 13.83 6.53
C ALA A 41 0.41 14.69 5.42
N ALA A 42 1.37 15.57 5.75
CA ALA A 42 2.05 16.42 4.75
C ALA A 42 2.95 15.64 3.78
N SER A 43 3.32 14.40 4.10
CA SER A 43 4.16 13.54 3.25
C SER A 43 3.36 12.55 2.39
N LEU A 44 2.04 12.51 2.53
CA LEU A 44 1.18 11.67 1.72
C LEU A 44 1.10 12.22 0.30
N ASP A 45 1.30 11.35 -0.67
CA ASP A 45 1.13 11.61 -2.09
C ASP A 45 0.81 10.29 -2.82
N ALA A 46 0.50 10.39 -4.11
CA ALA A 46 0.13 9.24 -4.94
C ALA A 46 1.24 8.19 -5.14
N SER A 47 2.48 8.44 -4.69
CA SER A 47 3.57 7.44 -4.73
C SER A 47 3.59 6.53 -3.51
N ILE A 48 2.91 6.90 -2.42
CA ILE A 48 2.85 6.10 -1.20
C ILE A 48 1.93 4.89 -1.41
N ALA A 49 2.50 3.69 -1.25
CA ALA A 49 1.77 2.42 -1.27
C ALA A 49 1.39 1.95 0.14
N VAL A 50 2.26 2.20 1.13
CA VAL A 50 2.05 1.73 2.51
C VAL A 50 2.46 2.80 3.51
N VAL A 51 1.63 3.01 4.53
CA VAL A 51 1.91 3.89 5.67
C VAL A 51 2.04 3.04 6.92
N VAL A 52 3.24 2.99 7.49
CA VAL A 52 3.53 2.28 8.75
C VAL A 52 3.50 3.29 9.89
N VAL A 53 2.58 3.13 10.83
CA VAL A 53 2.39 4.06 11.96
C VAL A 53 2.72 3.36 13.27
N ASP A 54 3.66 3.92 14.03
CA ASP A 54 3.86 3.59 15.44
C ASP A 54 2.80 4.32 16.28
N ALA A 55 1.64 3.67 16.45
CA ALA A 55 0.48 4.23 17.13
C ALA A 55 0.75 4.57 18.60
N THR A 56 1.80 3.99 19.20
CA THR A 56 2.18 4.30 20.58
C THR A 56 2.89 5.63 20.75
N THR A 57 3.44 6.19 19.66
CA THR A 57 4.23 7.43 19.70
C THR A 57 3.74 8.51 18.74
N VAL A 58 2.82 8.16 17.85
CA VAL A 58 2.17 9.08 16.91
C VAL A 58 0.66 8.95 17.08
N ASP A 59 0.05 10.02 17.59
CA ASP A 59 -1.41 10.16 17.66
C ASP A 59 -1.93 10.62 16.29
N LEU A 60 -2.21 9.66 15.42
CA LEU A 60 -2.72 9.89 14.07
C LEU A 60 -4.12 9.28 13.97
N SER A 61 -5.13 10.12 13.75
CA SER A 61 -6.46 9.62 13.42
C SER A 61 -6.45 9.03 12.01
N VAL A 62 -7.19 7.95 11.79
CA VAL A 62 -7.27 7.34 10.44
C VAL A 62 -7.85 8.33 9.42
N GLY A 63 -8.80 9.18 9.84
CA GLY A 63 -9.31 10.26 8.98
C GLY A 63 -8.29 11.32 8.58
N ALA A 64 -7.12 11.40 9.23
CA ALA A 64 -6.01 12.26 8.79
C ALA A 64 -5.15 11.62 7.69
N LEU A 65 -5.30 10.32 7.46
CA LEU A 65 -4.74 9.59 6.33
C LEU A 65 -5.67 9.62 5.11
N ASP A 66 -6.95 9.92 5.33
CA ASP A 66 -7.90 10.14 4.26
C ASP A 66 -7.50 11.40 3.50
N THR A 67 -7.18 11.21 2.22
CA THR A 67 -6.84 12.30 1.33
C THR A 67 -8.09 12.69 0.58
N ASP A 68 -8.36 13.98 0.39
CA ASP A 68 -9.46 14.46 -0.48
C ASP A 68 -9.35 13.96 -1.94
N ASP A 69 -8.23 13.33 -2.31
CA ASP A 69 -8.03 12.64 -3.57
C ASP A 69 -8.60 11.21 -3.50
N GLU A 70 -9.69 10.96 -4.24
CA GLU A 70 -10.33 9.63 -4.41
C GLU A 70 -9.40 8.57 -5.07
N ARG A 71 -8.14 8.91 -5.35
CA ARG A 71 -7.17 8.11 -6.11
C ARG A 71 -6.01 7.59 -5.27
N THR A 72 -6.12 7.58 -3.95
CA THR A 72 -5.03 7.14 -3.10
C THR A 72 -5.23 5.67 -2.72
N PHE A 73 -4.29 4.83 -3.16
CA PHE A 73 -4.34 3.36 -3.01
C PHE A 73 -3.50 2.87 -1.82
N HIS A 74 -3.09 3.78 -0.93
CA HIS A 74 -2.18 3.43 0.14
C HIS A 74 -2.87 2.52 1.17
N GLN A 75 -2.10 1.62 1.75
CA GLN A 75 -2.53 0.72 2.81
C GLN A 75 -1.88 1.12 4.15
N VAL A 76 -2.54 0.85 5.26
CA VAL A 76 -2.13 1.28 6.59
C VAL A 76 -1.73 0.08 7.45
N LEU A 77 -0.48 0.09 7.94
CA LEU A 77 0.02 -0.82 8.95
C LEU A 77 0.16 -0.08 10.29
N TRP A 78 -0.53 -0.53 11.32
CA TRP A 78 -0.36 -0.04 12.69
C TRP A 78 0.54 -0.95 13.51
N LEU A 79 1.47 -0.33 14.23
CA LEU A 79 2.30 -0.94 15.25
C LEU A 79 1.81 -0.47 16.61
N ASP A 80 1.12 -1.36 17.32
CA ASP A 80 0.50 -1.08 18.62
C ASP A 80 0.91 -2.13 19.66
N ARG A 81 0.89 -1.79 20.95
CA ARG A 81 1.15 -2.73 22.06
C ARG A 81 -0.09 -3.49 22.50
N SER A 82 -1.27 -3.01 22.14
CA SER A 82 -2.51 -3.76 22.29
C SER A 82 -3.12 -3.92 20.91
N ALA A 83 -3.06 -5.12 20.34
CA ALA A 83 -3.75 -5.44 19.08
C ALA A 83 -5.30 -5.35 19.19
N GLU A 84 -5.83 -4.85 20.31
CA GLU A 84 -7.26 -4.61 20.54
C GLU A 84 -7.80 -3.39 19.79
N THR A 85 -6.93 -2.58 19.18
CA THR A 85 -7.37 -1.44 18.36
C THR A 85 -7.98 -1.95 17.05
N THR A 86 -9.26 -2.29 17.12
CA THR A 86 -10.09 -2.70 15.98
C THR A 86 -10.58 -1.44 15.27
N ALA A 87 -9.66 -0.65 14.72
CA ALA A 87 -10.05 0.44 13.85
C ALA A 87 -10.49 -0.18 12.52
N GLU A 88 -11.76 -0.03 12.16
CA GLU A 88 -12.40 -0.54 10.92
C GLU A 88 -11.72 -0.06 9.61
N GLN A 89 -10.63 0.67 9.72
CA GLN A 89 -10.03 1.49 8.67
C GLN A 89 -8.50 1.29 8.60
N VAL A 90 -7.98 0.25 9.26
CA VAL A 90 -6.56 -0.15 9.25
C VAL A 90 -6.43 -1.50 8.55
N ASP A 91 -5.55 -1.59 7.57
CA ASP A 91 -5.41 -2.79 6.73
C ASP A 91 -4.63 -3.92 7.40
N ALA A 92 -3.75 -3.58 8.36
CA ALA A 92 -3.08 -4.55 9.21
C ALA A 92 -2.62 -3.95 10.55
N VAL A 93 -2.62 -4.76 11.60
CA VAL A 93 -2.07 -4.42 12.92
C VAL A 93 -1.01 -5.45 13.28
N LEU A 94 0.14 -4.98 13.76
CA LEU A 94 1.18 -5.82 14.36
C LEU A 94 1.53 -5.31 15.76
N ASP A 95 2.07 -6.22 16.57
CA ASP A 95 2.69 -5.81 17.83
C ASP A 95 3.83 -4.82 17.56
N ARG A 96 3.96 -3.79 18.39
CA ARG A 96 5.03 -2.79 18.26
C ARG A 96 6.43 -3.41 18.27
N ASP A 97 6.61 -4.47 19.05
CA ASP A 97 7.86 -5.19 19.19
C ASP A 97 7.98 -6.36 18.18
N ALA A 98 7.10 -6.39 17.15
CA ALA A 98 7.20 -7.32 16.03
C ALA A 98 8.60 -7.30 15.40
N SER A 99 9.02 -8.48 14.94
CA SER A 99 10.33 -8.61 14.30
C SER A 99 10.37 -7.80 12.99
N GLY A 100 11.58 -7.38 12.60
CA GLY A 100 11.77 -6.71 11.30
C GLY A 100 11.33 -7.59 10.12
N GLU A 101 11.40 -8.92 10.27
CA GLU A 101 10.89 -9.85 9.26
C GLU A 101 9.37 -9.83 9.17
N ALA A 102 8.66 -9.86 10.31
CA ALA A 102 7.20 -9.75 10.32
C ALA A 102 6.74 -8.43 9.70
N ILE A 103 7.37 -7.31 10.09
CA ILE A 103 7.10 -5.98 9.52
C ILE A 103 7.33 -6.00 8.00
N ARG A 104 8.44 -6.58 7.54
CA ARG A 104 8.76 -6.64 6.11
C ARG A 104 7.73 -7.45 5.34
N THR A 105 7.41 -8.66 5.79
CA THR A 105 6.44 -9.54 5.12
C THR A 105 5.05 -8.88 5.04
N THR A 106 4.59 -8.27 6.14
CA THR A 106 3.30 -7.57 6.14
C THR A 106 3.31 -6.35 5.21
N VAL A 107 4.38 -5.57 5.19
CA VAL A 107 4.50 -4.42 4.27
C VAL A 107 4.57 -4.86 2.81
N GLU A 108 5.30 -5.94 2.48
CA GLU A 108 5.34 -6.52 1.12
C GLU A 108 3.93 -6.95 0.68
N ARG A 109 3.15 -7.57 1.56
CA ARG A 109 1.75 -7.95 1.30
C ARG A 109 0.84 -6.73 1.06
N LEU A 110 0.93 -5.72 1.92
CA LEU A 110 0.14 -4.50 1.76
C LEU A 110 0.50 -3.74 0.48
N GLN A 111 1.78 -3.72 0.10
CA GLN A 111 2.20 -3.12 -1.17
C GLN A 111 1.59 -3.84 -2.38
N LEU A 112 1.49 -5.17 -2.33
CA LEU A 112 0.81 -5.94 -3.38
C LEU A 112 -0.68 -5.58 -3.48
N ARG A 113 -1.37 -5.39 -2.34
CA ARG A 113 -2.77 -4.93 -2.31
C ARG A 113 -2.93 -3.54 -2.92
N ALA A 114 -2.12 -2.57 -2.49
CA ALA A 114 -2.11 -1.22 -3.06
C ALA A 114 -1.91 -1.22 -4.59
N ARG A 115 -0.99 -2.08 -5.06
CA ARG A 115 -0.71 -2.25 -6.49
C ARG A 115 -1.87 -2.89 -7.23
N TYR A 116 -2.52 -3.88 -6.64
CA TYR A 116 -3.69 -4.54 -7.21
C TYR A 116 -4.83 -3.53 -7.42
N ASP A 117 -5.14 -2.72 -6.40
CA ASP A 117 -6.20 -1.72 -6.46
C ASP A 117 -5.89 -0.65 -7.52
N TRP A 118 -4.63 -0.18 -7.57
CA TRP A 118 -4.17 0.75 -8.61
C TRP A 118 -4.34 0.18 -10.02
N LEU A 119 -3.94 -1.08 -10.23
CA LEU A 119 -4.10 -1.77 -11.52
C LEU A 119 -5.57 -1.93 -11.90
N LEU A 120 -6.43 -2.26 -10.94
CA LEU A 120 -7.85 -2.48 -11.15
C LEU A 120 -8.56 -1.19 -11.55
N THR A 121 -8.29 -0.08 -10.85
CA THR A 121 -8.81 1.24 -11.22
C THR A 121 -8.28 1.68 -12.58
N THR A 122 -6.99 1.50 -12.85
CA THR A 122 -6.39 1.83 -14.15
C THR A 122 -7.03 1.02 -15.27
N PHE A 123 -7.30 -0.27 -15.05
CA PHE A 123 -7.99 -1.13 -16.00
C PHE A 123 -9.39 -0.61 -16.32
N TYR A 124 -10.19 -0.27 -15.31
CA TYR A 124 -11.56 0.20 -15.51
C TYR A 124 -11.60 1.60 -16.16
N GLU A 125 -10.71 2.52 -15.80
CA GLU A 125 -10.57 3.81 -16.48
C GLU A 125 -10.22 3.60 -17.97
N LEU A 126 -9.26 2.71 -18.24
CA LEU A 126 -8.86 2.33 -19.58
C LEU A 126 -9.88 1.43 -20.30
N ALA A 127 -10.89 0.89 -19.65
CA ALA A 127 -12.01 0.25 -20.33
C ALA A 127 -13.08 1.31 -20.69
N ALA A 128 -13.42 2.19 -19.74
CA ALA A 128 -14.49 3.18 -19.85
C ALA A 128 -14.27 4.23 -20.96
N VAL A 129 -13.01 4.66 -21.20
CA VAL A 129 -12.71 5.61 -22.29
C VAL A 129 -12.98 4.98 -23.69
N GLY A 130 -13.19 3.66 -23.79
CA GLY A 130 -13.28 2.90 -25.06
C GLY A 130 -14.72 2.75 -25.52
N GLU A 131 -15.65 2.66 -24.58
CA GLU A 131 -17.09 2.74 -24.85
C GLU A 131 -17.51 4.14 -25.33
N SER A 132 -16.74 5.17 -24.99
CA SER A 132 -17.14 6.57 -25.18
C SER A 132 -16.57 7.23 -26.44
N THR A 133 -15.67 6.59 -27.19
CA THR A 133 -14.95 7.24 -28.29
C THR A 133 -14.77 6.30 -29.49
N ASP A 134 -15.36 6.69 -30.63
CA ASP A 134 -15.11 6.12 -31.96
C ASP A 134 -13.66 6.48 -32.37
N THR A 135 -12.70 5.72 -31.86
CA THR A 135 -11.27 6.03 -31.96
C THR A 135 -10.67 5.31 -33.18
N ALA A 136 -9.74 5.96 -33.89
CA ALA A 136 -9.07 5.41 -35.06
C ALA A 136 -8.42 4.03 -34.77
N SER A 137 -8.35 3.16 -35.79
CA SER A 137 -7.94 1.75 -35.67
C SER A 137 -6.61 1.51 -34.94
N ASP A 138 -5.62 2.39 -35.09
CA ASP A 138 -4.29 2.21 -34.47
C ASP A 138 -4.33 2.46 -32.95
N THR A 139 -5.08 3.48 -32.50
CA THR A 139 -5.25 3.78 -31.07
C THR A 139 -6.12 2.74 -30.35
N ALA A 140 -7.03 2.09 -31.06
CA ALA A 140 -7.80 0.97 -30.51
C ALA A 140 -6.92 -0.26 -30.25
N HIS A 141 -5.97 -0.56 -31.14
CA HIS A 141 -5.08 -1.71 -31.01
C HIS A 141 -4.06 -1.54 -29.88
N ASP A 142 -3.42 -0.36 -29.77
CA ASP A 142 -2.48 -0.07 -28.68
C ASP A 142 -3.15 -0.18 -27.31
N ARG A 143 -4.39 0.29 -27.22
CA ARG A 143 -5.20 0.20 -25.99
C ARG A 143 -5.53 -1.24 -25.62
N GLU A 144 -5.92 -2.07 -26.58
CA GLU A 144 -6.22 -3.47 -26.29
C GLU A 144 -4.98 -4.23 -25.81
N GLN A 145 -3.80 -3.92 -26.37
CA GLN A 145 -2.53 -4.45 -25.86
C GLN A 145 -2.24 -4.01 -24.43
N GLU A 146 -2.54 -2.74 -24.11
CA GLU A 146 -2.35 -2.19 -22.77
C GLU A 146 -3.31 -2.81 -21.74
N LEU A 147 -4.59 -2.97 -22.08
CA LEU A 147 -5.58 -3.68 -21.25
C LEU A 147 -5.15 -5.13 -20.97
N GLU A 148 -4.68 -5.83 -22.00
CA GLU A 148 -4.20 -7.21 -21.86
C GLU A 148 -2.90 -7.28 -21.02
N ALA A 149 -2.05 -6.26 -21.08
CA ALA A 149 -0.87 -6.17 -20.22
C ALA A 149 -1.26 -5.93 -18.75
N ILE A 150 -2.20 -5.01 -18.49
CA ILE A 150 -2.72 -4.75 -17.15
C ILE A 150 -3.41 -5.99 -16.58
N LYS A 151 -4.21 -6.70 -17.39
CA LYS A 151 -4.87 -7.94 -16.99
C LYS A 151 -3.87 -9.03 -16.58
N ARG A 152 -2.83 -9.24 -17.38
CA ARG A 152 -1.73 -10.18 -17.04
C ARG A 152 -1.01 -9.79 -15.76
N GLU A 153 -0.88 -8.49 -15.49
CA GLU A 153 -0.29 -8.00 -14.25
C GLU A 153 -1.22 -8.23 -13.05
N LEU A 154 -2.52 -7.96 -13.19
CA LEU A 154 -3.55 -8.24 -12.19
C LEU A 154 -3.53 -9.72 -11.80
N ASP A 155 -3.54 -10.63 -12.78
CA ASP A 155 -3.49 -12.08 -12.53
C ASP A 155 -2.22 -12.48 -11.76
N ARG A 156 -1.07 -11.87 -12.07
CA ARG A 156 0.20 -12.14 -11.38
C ARG A 156 0.19 -11.62 -9.94
N VAL A 157 -0.35 -10.42 -9.70
CA VAL A 157 -0.43 -9.84 -8.37
C VAL A 157 -1.43 -10.61 -7.52
N ALA A 158 -2.58 -10.98 -8.07
CA ALA A 158 -3.58 -11.81 -7.40
C ALA A 158 -3.00 -13.16 -6.96
N ALA A 159 -2.26 -13.85 -7.83
CA ALA A 159 -1.62 -15.12 -7.47
C ALA A 159 -0.62 -14.99 -6.31
N GLN A 160 0.13 -13.88 -6.23
CA GLN A 160 1.05 -13.62 -5.11
C GLN A 160 0.33 -13.28 -3.80
N LEU A 161 -0.82 -12.61 -3.89
CA LEU A 161 -1.68 -12.33 -2.74
C LEU A 161 -2.30 -13.61 -2.20
N ASP A 162 -2.84 -14.46 -3.08
CA ASP A 162 -3.41 -15.76 -2.72
C ASP A 162 -2.37 -16.67 -2.03
N ASP A 163 -1.14 -16.71 -2.56
CA ASP A 163 -0.03 -17.45 -1.92
C ASP A 163 0.30 -16.86 -0.54
N SER A 164 0.28 -15.53 -0.39
CA SER A 164 0.58 -14.86 0.88
C SER A 164 -0.50 -15.10 1.94
N ASP A 165 -1.78 -15.09 1.56
CA ASP A 165 -2.89 -15.40 2.46
C ASP A 165 -2.85 -16.89 2.91
N ALA A 166 -2.34 -17.79 2.07
CA ALA A 166 -2.08 -19.19 2.48
C ALA A 166 -0.97 -19.30 3.55
N PHE A 167 -0.02 -18.36 3.60
CA PHE A 167 1.03 -18.33 4.63
C PHE A 167 0.54 -17.77 5.97
N ASP A 168 -0.40 -16.81 5.99
CA ASP A 168 -0.96 -16.28 7.24
C ASP A 168 -1.82 -17.32 7.97
N ILE A 169 -2.54 -18.18 7.24
CA ILE A 169 -3.26 -19.32 7.85
C ILE A 169 -2.29 -20.33 8.49
N ALA A 170 -1.07 -20.46 7.98
CA ALA A 170 -0.07 -21.40 8.49
C ALA A 170 0.75 -20.86 9.69
N LEU A 171 0.61 -19.57 10.03
CA LEU A 171 1.33 -18.91 11.13
C LEU A 171 0.46 -18.69 12.39
N ASP A 172 -0.84 -18.96 12.30
CA ASP A 172 -1.81 -18.91 13.41
C ASP A 172 -2.06 -20.30 14.08
N GLU A 173 -1.21 -21.31 13.85
CA GLU A 173 -1.24 -22.63 14.53
C GLU A 173 -0.12 -22.86 15.56
#